data_AF-A0A2G2GIC4-F1
#
_entry.id   AF-A0A2G2GIC4-F1
#
_cell.length_a   1.000
_cell.length_b   1.000
_cell.length_c   1.000
_cell.angle_alpha   90.00
_cell.angle_beta   90.00
_cell.angle_gamma   90.00
#
_symmetry.space_group_name_H-M   'P 1'
#
loop_
_entity.id
_entity.type
_entity.pdbx_description
1 polymer ?
#
loop_
_entity_poly.entity_id
_entity_poly.type
_entity_poly.pdbx_seq_one_letter_code
_entity_poly.pdbx_strand_id
1 'polypeptide(L)' 'MNWYQQQKMLWITDCLLIYGFINRRHLVRKFVISEQQATKDLVKYTERFPGAMQYDPRRKSYIALTGPEAQL' A
#
# COMPACT_ATOMS: atom_id res chain seq x y z
N MET A 1 13.15 9.00 -5.06
CA MET A 1 12.57 7.64 -5.05
C MET A 1 13.17 6.88 -6.21
N ASN A 2 13.70 5.68 -6.01
CA ASN A 2 14.25 4.89 -7.13
C ASN A 2 13.13 4.12 -7.86
N TRP A 3 13.44 3.58 -9.04
CA TRP A 3 12.48 2.84 -9.86
C TRP A 3 11.79 1.70 -9.08
N TYR A 4 12.56 0.94 -8.31
CA TYR A 4 12.02 -0.17 -7.52
C TYR A 4 11.02 0.28 -6.45
N GLN A 5 11.28 1.40 -5.78
CA GLN A 5 10.34 2.01 -4.83
C GLN A 5 9.07 2.52 -5.53
N GLN A 6 9.20 3.08 -6.73
CA GLN A 6 8.03 3.47 -7.54
C GLN A 6 7.17 2.27 -7.91
N GLN A 7 7.78 1.15 -8.31
CA GLN A 7 7.04 -0.08 -8.61
C GLN A 7 6.26 -0.60 -7.40
N LYS A 8 6.83 -0.53 -6.19
CA LYS A 8 6.11 -0.88 -4.97
C LYS A 8 4.93 0.04 -4.71
N MET A 9 5.09 1.35 -4.93
CA MET A 9 3.99 2.31 -4.76
C MET A 9 2.86 2.08 -5.76
N LEU A 10 3.18 1.94 -7.05
CA LEU A 10 2.19 1.64 -8.09
C LEU A 10 1.41 0.38 -7.75
N TRP A 11 2.11 -0.68 -7.32
CA TRP A 11 1.45 -1.92 -6.96
C TRP A 11 0.55 -1.81 -5.72
N ILE A 12 0.90 -0.96 -4.75
CA ILE A 12 0.01 -0.64 -3.62
C ILE A 12 -1.26 0.05 -4.15
N THR A 13 -1.11 1.05 -5.04
CA THR A 13 -2.24 1.74 -5.69
C THR A 13 -3.14 0.75 -6.42
N ASP A 14 -2.57 -0.12 -7.26
CA ASP A 14 -3.31 -1.13 -8.01
C ASP A 14 -4.10 -2.06 -7.07
N CYS A 15 -3.49 -2.49 -5.96
CA CYS A 15 -4.18 -3.36 -5.01
C CYS A 15 -5.36 -2.66 -4.33
N LEU A 16 -5.20 -1.39 -3.97
CA LEU A 16 -6.27 -0.58 -3.39
C LEU A 16 -7.40 -0.31 -4.40
N LEU A 17 -7.06 -0.06 -5.66
CA LEU A 17 -8.03 0.16 -6.74
C LEU A 17 -8.81 -1.10 -7.09
N ILE A 18 -8.11 -2.22 -7.27
CA ILE A 18 -8.70 -3.46 -7.82
C ILE A 18 -9.34 -4.29 -6.71
N TYR A 19 -8.67 -4.45 -5.57
CA TYR A 19 -9.12 -5.34 -4.49
C TYR A 19 -9.71 -4.59 -3.31
N GLY A 20 -9.52 -3.27 -3.22
CA GLY A 20 -9.98 -2.46 -2.09
C GLY A 20 -9.14 -2.59 -0.81
N PHE A 21 -8.09 -3.42 -0.80
CA PHE A 21 -7.23 -3.60 0.37
C PHE A 21 -5.83 -4.13 0.02
N ILE A 22 -4.90 -3.94 0.95
CA ILE A 22 -3.57 -4.55 0.91
C ILE A 22 -3.07 -4.84 2.32
N ASN A 23 -2.27 -5.89 2.51
CA ASN A 23 -1.55 -6.12 3.75
C ASN A 23 -0.04 -6.25 3.49
N ARG A 24 0.75 -6.20 4.56
CA ARG A 24 2.22 -6.31 4.45
C ARG A 24 2.70 -7.62 3.82
N ARG A 25 1.97 -8.74 4.01
CA ARG A 25 2.36 -10.05 3.45
C ARG A 25 2.29 -10.05 1.92
N HIS A 26 1.42 -9.24 1.33
CA HIS A 26 1.35 -9.05 -0.12
C HIS A 26 2.68 -8.50 -0.64
N LEU A 27 3.18 -7.42 -0.03
CA LEU A 27 4.47 -6.80 -0.39
C LEU A 27 5.65 -7.76 -0.18
N VAL A 28 5.69 -8.43 0.98
CA VAL A 28 6.73 -9.43 1.29
C VAL A 28 6.81 -10.51 0.22
N ARG A 29 5.67 -11.08 -0.18
CA ARG A 29 5.62 -12.15 -1.19
C ARG A 29 5.94 -11.65 -2.59
N LYS A 30 5.43 -10.48 -2.98
CA LYS A 30 5.62 -9.94 -4.34
C LYS A 30 7.05 -9.45 -4.57
N PHE A 31 7.66 -8.83 -3.57
CA PHE A 31 8.94 -8.13 -3.69
C PHE A 31 10.10 -8.82 -2.98
N VAL A 32 9.84 -9.91 -2.24
CA VAL A 32 10.84 -10.69 -1.49
C VAL A 32 11.59 -9.79 -0.50
N ILE A 33 10.84 -9.08 0.33
CA ILE A 33 11.35 -8.13 1.34
C ILE A 33 10.92 -8.54 2.75
N SER A 34 11.58 -8.01 3.78
CA SER A 34 11.18 -8.25 5.18
C SER A 34 9.85 -7.58 5.53
N GLU A 35 9.20 -8.06 6.60
CA GLU A 35 7.99 -7.42 7.13
C GLU A 35 8.24 -5.97 7.59
N GLN A 36 9.43 -5.68 8.12
CA GLN A 36 9.79 -4.31 8.50
C GLN A 36 9.87 -3.40 7.27
N GLN A 37 10.44 -3.89 6.16
CA GLN A 37 10.53 -3.11 4.93
C GLN A 37 9.15 -2.88 4.31
N ALA A 38 8.30 -3.92 4.27
CA ALA A 38 6.93 -3.79 3.79
C ALA A 38 6.11 -2.78 4.62
N THR A 39 6.29 -2.77 5.95
CA THR A 39 5.68 -1.76 6.83
C THR A 39 6.15 -0.35 6.48
N LYS A 40 7.46 -0.15 6.29
CA LYS A 40 8.01 1.14 5.86
C LYS A 40 7.46 1.59 4.51
N ASP A 41 7.24 0.67 3.57
CA ASP A 41 6.69 0.99 2.25
C ASP A 41 5.21 1.42 2.36
N LEU A 42 4.40 0.75 3.20
CA LEU A 42 3.00 1.14 3.45
C LEU A 42 2.90 2.50 4.15
N VAL A 43 3.77 2.77 5.13
CA VAL A 43 3.84 4.09 5.80
C VAL A 43 4.17 5.18 4.78
N LYS A 44 5.21 4.97 3.97
CA LYS A 44 5.60 5.93 2.90
C LYS A 44 4.48 6.16 1.89
N TYR A 45 3.69 5.13 1.59
CA TYR A 45 2.53 5.27 0.71
C TYR A 45 1.48 6.19 1.34
N THR A 46 1.12 5.97 2.61
CA THR A 46 0.14 6.82 3.33
C THR A 46 0.63 8.27 3.46
N GLU A 47 1.92 8.48 3.72
CA GLU A 47 2.53 9.82 3.77
C GLU A 47 2.41 10.55 2.42
N ARG A 48 2.59 9.81 1.32
CA ARG A 48 2.54 10.38 -0.03
C ARG A 48 1.13 10.57 -0.57
N PHE A 49 0.19 9.72 -0.15
CA PHE A 49 -1.21 9.79 -0.55
C PHE A 49 -2.11 9.82 0.69
N PRO A 50 -2.13 10.96 1.43
CA PRO A 50 -2.96 11.09 2.62
C PRO A 50 -4.43 10.85 2.30
N GLY A 51 -5.08 9.98 3.06
CA GLY A 51 -6.48 9.66 2.87
C GLY A 51 -6.76 8.61 1.78
N ALA A 52 -5.76 8.04 1.12
CA ALA A 52 -5.98 6.95 0.16
C ALA A 52 -6.36 5.62 0.82
N MET A 53 -5.90 5.39 2.06
CA MET A 53 -6.18 4.15 2.78
C MET A 53 -6.16 4.35 4.30
N GLN A 54 -6.84 3.47 5.03
CA GLN A 54 -6.82 3.39 6.49
C GLN A 54 -6.43 1.99 6.95
N TYR A 55 -5.75 1.89 8.09
CA TYR A 55 -5.41 0.60 8.67
C TYR A 55 -6.59 0.02 9.46
N ASP A 56 -7.01 -1.19 9.11
CA ASP A 56 -7.99 -1.99 9.87
C ASP A 56 -7.24 -3.02 10.75
N PRO A 57 -7.23 -2.85 12.08
CA PRO A 57 -6.52 -3.75 13.00
C PRO A 57 -7.17 -5.14 13.10
N ARG A 58 -8.47 -5.28 12.81
CA ARG A 58 -9.17 -6.58 12.84
C ARG A 58 -8.73 -7.44 11.68
N ARG A 59 -8.60 -6.83 10.49
CA ARG A 59 -8.13 -7.50 9.26
C ARG A 59 -6.61 -7.53 9.11
N LYS A 60 -5.88 -6.72 9.88
CA LYS A 60 -4.44 -6.50 9.76
C LYS A 60 -4.05 -6.08 8.34
N SER A 61 -4.86 -5.21 7.75
CA SER A 61 -4.74 -4.74 6.37
C SER A 61 -5.06 -3.25 6.28
N TYR A 62 -4.50 -2.59 5.27
CA TYR A 62 -4.94 -1.28 4.84
C TYR A 62 -6.11 -1.44 3.88
N ILE A 63 -7.18 -0.69 4.12
CA ILE A 63 -8.41 -0.67 3.33
C ILE A 63 -8.47 0.66 2.58
N ALA A 64 -8.85 0.63 1.31
CA ALA A 64 -9.06 1.84 0.52
C ALA A 64 -10.15 2.71 1.16
N LEU A 65 -9.86 4.00 1.29
CA LEU A 65 -10.87 5.02 1.55
C LEU A 65 -11.36 5.53 0.19
N THR A 66 -12.64 5.92 0.08
CA THR A 66 -13.39 6.23 -1.16
C THR A 66 -12.49 6.60 -2.35
N GLY A 67 -12.26 5.63 -3.25
CA GLY A 67 -11.61 5.74 -4.57
C GLY A 67 -10.31 6.56 -4.66
N PRO A 68 -9.13 5.94 -4.84
CA PRO A 68 -7.89 6.65 -5.21
C PRO A 68 -8.01 7.54 -6.46
N GLU A 69 -9.09 7.40 -7.24
CA GLU A 69 -9.48 8.29 -8.33
C GLU A 69 -9.66 9.75 -7.91
N ALA A 70 -9.93 10.05 -6.64
CA ALA A 70 -10.09 11.43 -6.17
C ALA A 70 -8.75 12.21 -6.03
N GLN A 71 -7.61 11.58 -6.31
CA GLN A 71 -6.28 12.15 -6.01
C GLN A 71 -5.22 11.97 -7.12
N LEU A 72 -5.58 11.44 -8.29
CA LEU A 72 -4.74 11.41 -9.50
C LEU A 72 -5.06 12.59 -10.41
#